data_AF-A0A2J6MVK1-F1
#
_entry.id   AF-A0A2J6MVK1-F1
#
_cell.length_a   1.000
_cell.length_b   1.000
_cell.length_c   1.000
_cell.angle_alpha   90.00
_cell.angle_beta   90.00
_cell.angle_gamma   90.00
#
_symmetry.space_group_name_H-M   'P 1'
#
loop_
_entity.id
_entity.type
_entity.pdbx_description
1 polymer ?
#
loop_
_entity_poly.entity_id
_entity_poly.type
_entity_poly.pdbx_seq_one_letter_code
_entity_poly.pdbx_strand_id
1 'polypeptide(L)'
;MDPFDSTDASIIVQALAQCLEDDRPDEAEALMQRLHDLHPATRSVLIFPVMIAIRRGRPHEAWQLVNTLPDDQSPELKALCLYVLQDPSWHSYATEHADSPNPVVRKAMRQLLGMPFDADVCEPA
;
A
#
# COMPACT_ATOMS: atom_id res chain seq x y z
N MET A 1 -7.08 12.84 24.58
CA MET A 1 -7.08 11.94 23.41
C MET A 1 -8.30 11.06 23.59
N ASP A 2 -9.36 11.39 22.87
CA ASP A 2 -10.66 10.77 23.07
C ASP A 2 -10.65 9.31 22.59
N PRO A 3 -11.12 8.35 23.39
CA PRO A 3 -11.08 6.93 23.06
C PRO A 3 -11.99 6.54 21.87
N PHE A 4 -12.89 7.43 21.46
CA PHE A 4 -13.81 7.23 20.32
C PHE A 4 -13.17 7.55 18.97
N ASP A 5 -12.20 8.47 18.95
CA ASP A 5 -11.54 8.97 17.73
C ASP A 5 -10.78 7.84 17.00
N SER A 6 -10.14 6.94 17.77
CA SER A 6 -9.44 5.79 17.21
C SER A 6 -10.37 4.70 16.63
N THR A 7 -11.61 4.63 17.11
CA THR A 7 -12.58 3.63 16.64
C THR A 7 -13.15 4.07 15.29
N ASP A 8 -13.46 5.37 15.15
CA ASP A 8 -13.92 5.94 13.88
C ASP A 8 -12.85 5.84 12.77
N ALA A 9 -11.57 6.09 13.09
CA ALA A 9 -10.46 5.90 12.15
C ALA A 9 -10.40 4.46 11.61
N SER A 10 -10.46 3.47 12.50
CA SER A 10 -10.36 2.05 12.12
C SER A 10 -11.51 1.60 11.22
N ILE A 11 -12.73 2.08 11.48
CA ILE A 11 -13.91 1.79 10.66
C ILE A 11 -13.74 2.39 9.26
N ILE A 12 -13.26 3.64 9.17
CA ILE A 12 -13.01 4.29 7.88
C ILE A 12 -11.91 3.57 7.11
N VAL A 13 -10.81 3.16 7.78
CA VAL A 13 -9.72 2.39 7.17
C VAL A 13 -10.22 1.03 6.63
N GLN A 14 -11.10 0.35 7.38
CA GLN A 14 -11.66 -0.91 6.91
C GLN A 14 -12.60 -0.71 5.71
N ALA A 15 -13.44 0.32 5.75
CA ALA A 15 -14.30 0.68 4.63
C ALA A 15 -13.48 1.08 3.38
N LEU A 16 -12.37 1.79 3.56
CA LEU A 16 -11.42 2.14 2.50
C LEU A 16 -10.86 0.89 1.81
N ALA A 17 -10.40 -0.10 2.60
CA ALA A 17 -9.90 -1.35 2.07
C ALA A 17 -10.99 -2.08 1.26
N GLN A 18 -12.22 -2.15 1.78
CA GLN A 18 -13.34 -2.77 1.07
C GLN A 18 -13.67 -2.07 -0.25
N CYS A 19 -13.70 -0.74 -0.28
CA CYS A 19 -13.91 0.01 -1.53
C CYS A 19 -12.82 -0.25 -2.57
N LEU A 20 -11.57 -0.43 -2.15
CA LEU A 20 -10.46 -0.78 -3.06
C LEU A 20 -10.54 -2.22 -3.58
N GLU A 21 -11.08 -3.15 -2.77
CA GLU A 21 -11.35 -4.53 -3.19
C GLU A 21 -12.53 -4.61 -4.15
N ASP A 22 -13.59 -3.83 -3.92
CA ASP A 22 -14.80 -3.78 -4.74
C ASP A 22 -14.64 -2.94 -6.03
N ASP A 23 -13.43 -2.42 -6.30
CA ASP A 23 -13.12 -1.54 -7.44
C ASP A 23 -13.97 -0.25 -7.47
N ARG A 24 -14.19 0.34 -6.29
CA ARG A 24 -14.94 1.61 -6.08
C ARG A 24 -14.01 2.74 -5.63
N PRO A 25 -13.09 3.22 -6.51
CA PRO A 25 -12.06 4.18 -6.12
C PRO A 25 -12.60 5.57 -5.77
N ASP A 26 -13.77 5.96 -6.29
CA ASP A 26 -14.39 7.26 -5.98
C ASP A 26 -14.91 7.31 -4.53
N GLU A 27 -15.53 6.22 -4.07
CA GLU A 27 -15.96 6.07 -2.68
C GLU A 27 -14.76 5.97 -1.75
N ALA A 28 -13.70 5.25 -2.17
CA ALA A 28 -12.46 5.18 -1.43
C ALA A 28 -11.84 6.58 -1.25
N GLU A 29 -11.81 7.42 -2.29
CA GLU A 29 -11.26 8.77 -2.16
C GLU A 29 -12.06 9.64 -1.17
N ALA A 30 -13.39 9.57 -1.20
CA ALA A 30 -14.24 10.31 -0.27
C ALA A 30 -14.01 9.87 1.19
N LEU A 31 -13.88 8.56 1.43
CA LEU A 31 -13.56 8.02 2.76
C LEU A 31 -12.17 8.44 3.23
N MET A 32 -11.20 8.50 2.32
CA MET A 32 -9.83 8.93 2.63
C MET A 32 -9.79 10.41 3.01
N GLN A 33 -10.50 11.27 2.27
CA GLN A 33 -10.62 12.69 2.63
C GLN A 33 -11.22 12.86 4.03
N ARG A 34 -12.26 12.09 4.35
CA ARG A 34 -12.85 12.08 5.69
C ARG A 34 -11.87 11.60 6.77
N LEU A 35 -11.06 10.58 6.48
CA LEU A 35 -10.02 10.11 7.39
C LEU A 35 -8.96 11.20 7.65
N HIS A 36 -8.56 11.92 6.60
CA HIS A 36 -7.59 13.02 6.69
C HIS A 36 -8.12 14.23 7.47
N ASP A 37 -9.43 14.47 7.45
CA ASP A 37 -10.07 15.55 8.18
C ASP A 37 -10.18 15.24 9.67
N LEU A 38 -10.51 13.98 10.01
CA LEU A 38 -10.57 13.51 11.40
C LEU A 38 -9.17 13.32 11.99
N HIS A 39 -8.24 12.77 11.20
CA HIS A 39 -6.88 12.45 11.63
C HIS A 39 -5.84 12.99 10.64
N PRO A 40 -5.46 14.27 10.72
CA PRO A 40 -4.50 14.87 9.79
C PRO A 40 -3.15 14.16 9.68
N ALA A 41 -2.73 13.43 10.72
CA ALA A 41 -1.52 12.61 10.70
C ALA A 41 -1.52 11.53 9.61
N THR A 42 -2.71 11.03 9.24
CA THR A 42 -2.88 10.00 8.20
C THR A 42 -2.55 10.51 6.79
N ARG A 43 -2.46 11.83 6.58
CA ARG A 43 -2.03 12.43 5.30
C ARG A 43 -0.61 12.03 4.90
N SER A 44 0.20 11.60 5.86
CA SER A 44 1.56 11.06 5.61
C SER A 44 1.55 9.61 5.10
N VAL A 45 0.42 8.92 5.19
CA VAL A 45 0.28 7.51 4.82
C VAL A 45 -0.16 7.41 3.35
N LEU A 46 0.81 7.18 2.46
CA LEU A 46 0.56 7.21 1.01
C LEU A 46 -0.02 5.92 0.41
N ILE A 47 -0.20 4.85 1.17
CA ILE A 47 -0.71 3.58 0.62
C ILE A 47 -2.09 3.72 -0.02
N PHE A 48 -3.03 4.41 0.64
CA PHE A 48 -4.38 4.61 0.11
C PHE A 48 -4.41 5.48 -1.15
N PRO A 49 -3.80 6.68 -1.20
CA PRO A 49 -3.84 7.49 -2.42
C PRO A 49 -3.14 6.81 -3.61
N VAL A 50 -2.06 6.05 -3.36
CA VAL A 50 -1.38 5.24 -4.40
C VAL A 50 -2.30 4.17 -4.94
N MET A 51 -2.96 3.40 -4.08
CA MET A 51 -3.89 2.34 -4.50
C MET A 51 -5.10 2.90 -5.27
N ILE A 52 -5.66 4.03 -4.82
CA ILE A 52 -6.77 4.71 -5.52
C ILE A 52 -6.32 5.14 -6.93
N ALA A 53 -5.14 5.74 -7.07
CA ALA A 53 -4.62 6.16 -8.36
C ALA A 53 -4.39 4.97 -9.32
N ILE A 54 -3.85 3.86 -8.82
CA ILE A 54 -3.69 2.61 -9.59
C ILE A 54 -5.05 2.08 -10.06
N ARG A 55 -6.03 1.99 -9.16
CA ARG A 55 -7.39 1.47 -9.48
C ARG A 55 -8.13 2.33 -10.50
N ARG A 56 -7.88 3.64 -10.52
CA ARG A 56 -8.41 4.55 -11.55
C ARG A 56 -7.68 4.48 -12.90
N GLY A 57 -6.70 3.59 -13.06
CA GLY A 57 -5.89 3.52 -14.27
C GLY A 57 -4.96 4.72 -14.44
N ARG A 58 -4.55 5.36 -13.33
CA ARG A 58 -3.63 6.51 -13.30
C ARG A 58 -2.30 6.15 -12.63
N PRO A 59 -1.54 5.17 -13.17
CA PRO A 59 -0.31 4.69 -12.53
C PRO A 59 0.81 5.73 -12.49
N HIS A 60 0.80 6.71 -13.41
CA HIS A 60 1.75 7.82 -13.39
C HIS A 60 1.55 8.75 -12.19
N GLU A 61 0.29 8.99 -11.80
CA GLU A 61 -0.04 9.76 -10.60
C GLU A 61 0.41 8.99 -9.34
N ALA A 62 0.17 7.68 -9.30
CA ALA A 62 0.66 6.81 -8.24
C ALA A 62 2.20 6.86 -8.12
N TRP A 63 2.91 6.83 -9.25
CA TRP A 63 4.36 6.98 -9.28
C TRP A 63 4.83 8.34 -8.75
N GLN A 64 4.18 9.42 -9.18
CA GLN A 64 4.52 10.76 -8.69
C GLN A 64 4.37 10.87 -7.17
N LEU A 65 3.32 10.27 -6.60
CA LEU A 65 3.11 10.24 -5.15
C LEU A 65 4.26 9.52 -4.43
N VAL A 66 4.60 8.30 -4.83
CA VAL A 66 5.66 7.51 -4.17
C VAL A 66 7.06 8.06 -4.41
N ASN A 67 7.30 8.72 -5.54
CA ASN A 67 8.60 9.28 -5.87
C ASN A 67 8.93 10.55 -5.06
N THR A 68 7.95 11.12 -4.35
CA THR A 68 8.21 12.15 -3.33
C THR A 68 8.78 11.58 -2.03
N LEU A 69 8.64 10.25 -1.82
CA LEU A 69 9.15 9.59 -0.63
C LEU A 69 10.62 9.18 -0.82
N PRO A 70 11.42 9.18 0.27
CA PRO A 70 12.73 8.54 0.31
C PRO A 70 12.67 7.08 -0.18
N ASP A 71 13.74 6.61 -0.83
CA ASP A 71 13.80 5.27 -1.43
C ASP A 71 13.61 4.13 -0.44
N ASP A 72 13.95 4.35 0.83
CA ASP A 72 13.88 3.39 1.92
C ASP A 72 12.54 3.38 2.67
N GLN A 73 11.69 4.39 2.45
CA GLN A 73 10.49 4.58 3.26
C GLN A 73 9.33 3.66 2.87
N SER A 74 9.16 3.37 1.58
CA SER A 74 8.07 2.51 1.07
C SER A 74 8.46 1.80 -0.23
N PRO A 75 9.49 0.93 -0.20
CA PRO A 75 9.94 0.21 -1.38
C PRO A 75 8.82 -0.63 -2.02
N GLU A 76 7.91 -1.21 -1.23
CA GLU A 76 6.76 -1.98 -1.69
C GLU A 76 5.83 -1.20 -2.61
N LEU A 77 5.61 0.10 -2.33
CA LEU A 77 4.77 0.94 -3.17
C LEU A 77 5.50 1.33 -4.46
N LYS A 78 6.81 1.56 -4.39
CA LYS A 78 7.64 1.81 -5.59
C LYS A 78 7.63 0.60 -6.53
N ALA A 79 7.85 -0.60 -6.00
CA ALA A 79 7.80 -1.84 -6.77
C ALA A 79 6.44 -2.06 -7.44
N LEU A 80 5.35 -1.83 -6.69
CA LEU A 80 4.00 -1.94 -7.22
C LEU A 80 3.75 -0.94 -8.36
N CYS A 81 4.15 0.32 -8.20
CA CYS A 81 4.00 1.33 -9.25
C CYS A 81 4.80 0.95 -10.51
N LEU A 82 6.05 0.47 -10.38
CA LEU A 82 6.86 0.00 -11.50
C LEU A 82 6.20 -1.19 -12.21
N TYR A 83 5.66 -2.15 -11.45
CA TYR A 83 4.94 -3.31 -11.99
C TYR A 83 3.72 -2.88 -12.81
N VAL A 84 2.88 -1.98 -12.28
CA VAL A 84 1.68 -1.48 -12.98
C VAL A 84 2.05 -0.64 -14.21
N LEU A 85 3.14 0.12 -14.15
CA LEU A 85 3.70 0.87 -15.30
C LEU A 85 4.35 -0.04 -16.35
N GLN A 86 4.45 -1.35 -16.10
CA GLN A 86 5.15 -2.32 -16.94
C GLN A 86 6.64 -1.98 -17.15
N ASP A 87 7.25 -1.26 -16.20
CA ASP A 87 8.67 -0.93 -16.26
C ASP A 87 9.51 -2.18 -15.91
N PRO A 88 10.37 -2.69 -16.81
CA PRO A 88 11.09 -3.94 -16.59
C PRO A 88 12.01 -3.93 -15.35
N SER A 89 12.35 -2.76 -14.82
CA SER A 89 13.11 -2.64 -13.57
C SER A 89 12.35 -3.16 -12.35
N TRP A 90 11.01 -3.27 -12.40
CA TRP A 90 10.18 -3.75 -11.29
C TRP A 90 10.66 -5.10 -10.76
N HIS A 91 11.09 -6.00 -11.66
CA HIS A 91 11.48 -7.36 -11.31
C HIS A 91 12.81 -7.38 -10.54
N SER A 92 13.80 -6.60 -11.02
CA SER A 92 15.09 -6.49 -10.34
C SER A 92 14.92 -5.83 -8.98
N TYR A 93 14.15 -4.74 -8.93
CA TYR A 93 13.83 -4.02 -7.71
C TYR A 93 13.11 -4.91 -6.68
N ALA A 94 12.08 -5.66 -7.11
CA ALA A 94 11.38 -6.59 -6.24
C ALA A 94 12.31 -7.71 -5.73
N THR A 95 13.22 -8.20 -6.57
CA THR A 95 14.20 -9.24 -6.19
C THR A 95 15.16 -8.73 -5.12
N GLU A 96 15.70 -7.51 -5.27
CA GLU A 96 16.59 -6.89 -4.29
C GLU A 96 15.93 -6.70 -2.91
N HIS A 97 14.62 -6.47 -2.90
CA HIS A 97 13.85 -6.28 -1.68
C HIS A 97 13.10 -7.55 -1.21
N ALA A 98 13.25 -8.68 -1.90
CA ALA A 98 12.55 -9.94 -1.59
C ALA A 98 12.98 -10.56 -0.24
N ASP A 99 14.16 -10.18 0.27
CA ASP A 99 14.68 -10.58 1.59
C ASP A 99 14.81 -9.39 2.55
N SER A 100 14.04 -8.31 2.32
CA SER A 100 13.99 -7.17 3.21
C SER A 100 13.74 -7.59 4.66
N PRO A 101 14.40 -6.98 5.66
CA PRO A 101 14.13 -7.27 7.07
C PRO A 101 12.69 -6.93 7.45
N ASN A 102 12.06 -5.97 6.77
CA ASN A 102 10.66 -5.63 6.99
C ASN A 102 9.75 -6.76 6.44
N PRO A 103 8.96 -7.44 7.29
CA PRO A 103 8.12 -8.57 6.88
C PRO A 103 7.03 -8.17 5.89
N VAL A 104 6.52 -6.93 5.95
CA VAL A 104 5.50 -6.42 5.03
C VAL A 104 6.09 -6.24 3.63
N VAL A 105 7.26 -5.59 3.55
CA VAL A 105 8.01 -5.40 2.29
C VAL A 105 8.34 -6.75 1.68
N ARG A 106 8.95 -7.65 2.45
CA ARG A 106 9.30 -9.00 2.01
C ARG A 106 8.09 -9.76 1.45
N LYS A 107 6.95 -9.71 2.14
CA LYS A 107 5.71 -10.34 1.66
C LYS A 107 5.24 -9.73 0.35
N ALA A 108 5.19 -8.41 0.25
CA ALA A 108 4.74 -7.70 -0.95
C ALA A 108 5.62 -8.03 -2.17
N MET A 109 6.95 -8.01 -2.01
CA MET A 109 7.89 -8.32 -3.09
C MET A 109 7.77 -9.76 -3.57
N ARG A 110 7.69 -10.72 -2.65
CA ARG A 110 7.51 -12.14 -3.01
C ARG A 110 6.18 -12.39 -3.72
N GLN A 111 5.11 -11.71 -3.31
CA GLN A 111 3.83 -11.76 -4.01
C GLN A 111 3.93 -11.18 -5.44
N LEU A 112 4.61 -10.04 -5.64
CA LEU A 112 4.85 -9.47 -6.96
C LEU A 112 5.66 -10.40 -7.87
N LEU A 113 6.65 -11.11 -7.30
CA LEU A 113 7.48 -12.08 -8.02
C LEU A 113 6.79 -13.43 -8.25
N GLY A 114 5.57 -13.64 -7.74
CA GLY A 114 4.87 -14.92 -7.80
C GLY A 114 5.56 -16.04 -7.01
N MET A 115 6.40 -15.69 -6.03
CA MET A 115 7.08 -16.66 -5.17
C MET A 115 6.11 -17.21 -4.11
N PRO A 116 6.20 -18.51 -3.78
CA PRO A 116 5.40 -19.07 -2.70
C PRO A 116 5.77 -18.38 -1.38
N PHE A 117 4.76 -17.92 -0.65
CA PHE A 117 4.93 -17.50 0.72
C PHE A 117 4.89 -18.75 1.59
N ASP A 118 6.05 -19.27 2.00
CA ASP A 118 6.13 -20.30 3.03
C ASP A 118 5.55 -19.71 4.34
N ALA A 119 4.24 -19.88 4.52
CA ALA A 119 3.54 -19.59 5.77
C ALA A 119 3.76 -20.68 6.83
N ASP A 120 4.83 -21.48 6.70
CA ASP A 120 5.01 -22.70 7.47
C ASP A 120 6.45 -22.79 8.01
N VAL A 121 6.76 -21.97 9.01
CA VAL A 121 7.69 -22.36 10.08
C VAL A 121 7.25 -21.66 11.37
N CYS A 122 6.24 -22.22 12.02
CA CYS A 122 6.07 -22.08 13.46
C CYS A 122 5.50 -23.41 13.99
N GLU A 123 6.31 -24.46 13.89
CA GLU A 123 6.08 -25.71 14.62
C GLU A 123 6.76 -25.56 15.99
N PRO A 124 6.02 -25.46 17.11
CA PRO A 124 6.64 -25.60 18.42
C PRO A 124 6.83 -27.10 18.69
N ALA A 125 8.10 -27.49 18.87
CA ALA A 125 8.50 -28.79 19.43
C ALA A 125 8.12 -28.92 20.90
#